data_AF-Q88CZ0-F1
#
_entry.id   AF-Q88CZ0-F1
#
_cell.length_a   1.000
_cell.length_b   1.000
_cell.length_c   1.000
_cell.angle_alpha   90.00
_cell.angle_beta   90.00
_cell.angle_gamma   90.00
#
_symmetry.space_group_name_H-M   'P 1'
#
loop_
_entity.id
_entity.type
_entity.pdbx_description
1 polymer ?
#
loop_
_entity_poly.entity_id
_entity_poly.type
_entity_poly.pdbx_seq_one_letter_code
_entity_poly.pdbx_strand_id
1 'polypeptide(L)'
;MLAPWQPLLEWWFGWGTSAQAVADEKSTLWFGKHYDADAHALFGDLVEHALAGGLEEWQQTPQGWLGLLILLDQLPRMIYRDTPRAFEGDRRAQVVAMQGLQKGWDYQLLPIQRVFVLLVLEHAEVLDWQNLCVERYRMLLDEQPEANRRLFEGFLDYAEQHQRVIARFGRFPHRNLVLERPSTSEEMDFLLEPGSRF
;
A
#
# COMPACT_ATOMS: atom_id res chain seq x y z
N MET A 1 7.62 -19.67 19.84
CA MET A 1 8.24 -18.48 19.24
C MET A 1 7.13 -17.67 18.60
N LEU A 2 7.18 -16.34 18.71
CA LEU A 2 6.28 -15.47 17.95
C LEU A 2 6.52 -15.68 16.46
N ALA A 3 5.50 -15.51 15.63
CA ALA A 3 5.66 -15.60 14.19
C ALA A 3 6.61 -14.49 13.70
N PRO A 4 7.46 -14.74 12.68
CA PRO A 4 8.52 -13.78 12.30
C PRO A 4 7.98 -12.44 11.78
N TRP A 5 6.76 -12.40 11.23
CA TRP A 5 6.08 -11.17 10.79
C TRP A 5 5.39 -10.40 11.91
N GLN A 6 5.24 -11.00 13.09
CA GLN A 6 4.42 -10.45 14.16
C GLN A 6 4.91 -9.09 14.67
N PRO A 7 6.21 -8.85 14.92
CA PRO A 7 6.70 -7.53 15.34
C PRO A 7 6.39 -6.43 14.33
N LEU A 8 6.45 -6.73 13.03
CA LEU A 8 6.12 -5.80 11.96
C LEU A 8 4.63 -5.44 12.00
N LEU A 9 3.75 -6.44 12.07
CA LEU A 9 2.30 -6.19 12.09
C LEU A 9 1.85 -5.45 13.36
N GLU A 10 2.44 -5.76 14.52
CA GLU A 10 2.17 -5.05 15.78
C GLU A 10 2.65 -3.60 15.71
N TRP A 11 3.83 -3.35 15.12
CA TRP A 11 4.30 -1.99 14.91
C TRP A 11 3.40 -1.22 13.94
N TRP A 12 3.00 -1.84 12.83
CA TRP A 12 2.23 -1.22 11.76
C TRP A 12 0.77 -0.97 12.12
N PHE A 13 0.10 -1.92 12.78
CA PHE A 13 -1.33 -1.87 13.09
C PHE A 13 -1.65 -1.66 14.57
N GLY A 14 -0.67 -1.83 15.47
CA GLY A 14 -0.90 -1.66 16.90
C GLY A 14 -1.86 -2.71 17.46
N TRP A 15 -2.58 -2.31 18.51
CA TRP A 15 -3.46 -3.18 19.29
C TRP A 15 -4.91 -2.69 19.30
N GLY A 16 -5.24 -1.74 18.43
CA GLY A 16 -6.60 -1.21 18.30
C GLY A 16 -7.61 -2.31 18.00
N THR A 17 -8.77 -2.24 18.64
CA THR A 17 -9.83 -3.26 18.52
C THR A 17 -10.84 -2.96 17.41
N SER A 18 -10.73 -1.80 16.75
CA SER A 18 -11.55 -1.40 15.61
C SER A 18 -10.69 -0.73 14.53
N ALA A 19 -11.19 -0.70 13.29
CA ALA A 19 -10.49 -0.04 12.18
C ALA A 19 -10.25 1.45 12.46
N GLN A 20 -11.24 2.15 13.03
CA GLN A 20 -11.09 3.55 13.42
C GLN A 20 -10.02 3.73 14.50
N ALA A 21 -10.01 2.90 15.55
CA ALA A 21 -9.01 3.01 16.61
C ALA A 21 -7.59 2.76 16.10
N VAL A 22 -7.42 1.77 15.21
CA VAL A 22 -6.14 1.51 14.54
C VAL A 22 -5.72 2.70 13.67
N ALA A 23 -6.65 3.25 12.87
CA ALA A 23 -6.36 4.42 12.05
C ALA A 23 -5.99 5.65 12.88
N ASP A 24 -6.71 5.93 13.97
CA ASP A 24 -6.42 7.05 14.86
C ASP A 24 -5.02 6.94 15.50
N GLU A 25 -4.62 5.71 15.89
CA GLU A 25 -3.29 5.44 16.45
C GLU A 25 -2.18 5.56 15.39
N LYS A 26 -2.43 5.05 14.18
CA LYS A 26 -1.38 4.80 13.18
C LYS A 26 -1.37 5.76 11.99
N SER A 27 -2.33 6.66 11.86
CA SER A 27 -2.40 7.60 10.73
C SER A 27 -1.09 8.41 10.56
N THR A 28 -0.51 8.87 11.67
CA THR A 28 0.78 9.59 11.65
C THR A 28 1.96 8.70 11.24
N LEU A 29 1.87 7.40 11.49
CA LEU A 29 2.86 6.42 11.05
C LEU A 29 2.76 6.18 9.55
N TRP A 30 1.55 5.93 9.04
CA TRP A 30 1.33 5.56 7.64
C TRP A 30 1.48 6.74 6.66
N PHE A 31 0.96 7.91 7.03
CA PHE A 31 0.87 9.06 6.13
C PHE A 31 1.75 10.24 6.54
N GLY A 32 2.47 10.13 7.66
CA GLY A 32 3.47 11.10 8.09
C GLY A 32 4.85 10.84 7.50
N LYS A 33 5.81 11.70 7.88
CA LYS A 33 7.24 11.58 7.50
C LYS A 33 8.16 11.48 8.73
N HIS A 34 7.60 11.16 9.90
CA HIS A 34 8.31 11.23 11.18
C HIS A 34 9.01 9.92 11.57
N TYR A 35 8.65 8.81 10.93
CA TYR A 35 9.06 7.46 11.34
C TYR A 35 9.98 6.78 10.34
N ASP A 36 10.43 7.47 9.30
CA ASP A 36 11.26 6.89 8.23
C ASP A 36 12.56 6.28 8.82
N ALA A 37 13.21 6.97 9.78
CA ALA A 37 14.42 6.48 10.46
C ALA A 37 14.15 5.27 11.38
N ASP A 38 13.04 5.29 12.11
CA ASP A 38 12.65 4.18 12.98
C ASP A 38 12.28 2.94 12.16
N ALA A 39 11.55 3.12 11.06
CA ALA A 39 11.20 2.06 10.12
C ALA A 39 12.47 1.40 9.55
N HIS A 40 13.46 2.20 9.15
CA HIS A 40 14.73 1.70 8.66
C HIS A 40 15.51 0.94 9.75
N ALA A 41 15.59 1.50 10.96
CA ALA A 41 16.31 0.86 12.07
C ALA A 41 15.70 -0.47 12.50
N LEU A 42 14.37 -0.59 12.48
CA LEU A 42 13.64 -1.79 12.91
C LEU A 42 13.54 -2.87 11.82
N PHE A 43 13.34 -2.46 10.56
CA PHE A 43 12.93 -3.38 9.49
C PHE A 43 13.76 -3.26 8.21
N GLY A 44 14.78 -2.40 8.15
CA GLY A 44 15.63 -2.22 6.96
C GLY A 44 16.21 -3.54 6.43
N ASP A 45 16.74 -4.39 7.30
CA ASP A 45 17.27 -5.70 6.90
C ASP A 45 16.19 -6.63 6.32
N LEU A 46 14.96 -6.58 6.85
CA LEU A 46 13.84 -7.35 6.32
C LEU A 46 13.37 -6.80 4.98
N VAL A 47 13.40 -5.48 4.79
CA VAL A 47 13.11 -4.85 3.51
C VAL A 47 14.14 -5.26 2.46
N GLU A 48 15.44 -5.18 2.76
CA GLU A 48 16.48 -5.63 1.84
C GLU A 48 16.33 -7.12 1.49
N HIS A 49 16.03 -7.98 2.48
CA HIS A 49 15.79 -9.41 2.24
C HIS A 49 14.54 -9.66 1.37
N ALA A 50 13.46 -8.91 1.60
CA ALA A 50 12.27 -8.97 0.77
C ALA A 50 12.53 -8.46 -0.65
N LEU A 51 13.24 -7.35 -0.83
CA LEU A 51 13.59 -6.82 -2.16
C LEU A 51 14.51 -7.78 -2.92
N ALA A 52 15.39 -8.50 -2.22
CA ALA A 52 16.24 -9.56 -2.79
C ALA A 52 15.50 -10.87 -3.14
N GLY A 53 14.18 -10.94 -2.93
CA GLY A 53 13.35 -12.09 -3.27
C GLY A 53 13.13 -13.11 -2.15
N GLY A 54 13.66 -12.88 -0.94
CA GLY A 54 13.48 -13.76 0.21
C GLY A 54 12.10 -13.65 0.88
N LEU A 55 11.95 -14.32 2.03
CA LEU A 55 10.71 -14.39 2.82
C LEU A 55 9.53 -15.08 2.12
N GLU A 56 9.80 -15.97 1.16
CA GLU A 56 8.75 -16.75 0.49
C GLU A 56 7.95 -17.62 1.48
N GLU A 57 8.60 -18.08 2.54
CA GLU A 57 7.99 -18.86 3.62
C GLU A 57 6.96 -18.07 4.44
N TRP A 58 6.94 -16.74 4.36
CA TRP A 58 5.87 -15.93 4.97
C TRP A 58 4.55 -16.06 4.21
N GLN A 59 4.60 -16.40 2.92
CA GLN A 59 3.44 -16.62 2.06
C GLN A 59 2.82 -18.01 2.27
N GLN A 60 2.73 -18.44 3.52
CA GLN A 60 2.04 -19.68 3.93
C GLN A 60 0.81 -19.37 4.81
N THR A 61 0.66 -18.12 5.25
CA THR A 61 -0.46 -17.66 6.08
C THR A 61 -0.92 -16.27 5.63
N PRO A 62 -2.19 -15.87 5.85
CA PRO A 62 -2.66 -14.53 5.54
C PRO A 62 -1.86 -13.42 6.21
N GLN A 63 -1.46 -13.59 7.47
CA GLN A 63 -0.71 -12.58 8.21
C GLN A 63 0.73 -12.45 7.72
N GLY A 64 1.41 -13.57 7.45
CA GLY A 64 2.76 -13.54 6.87
C GLY A 64 2.76 -12.93 5.47
N TRP A 65 1.75 -13.24 4.66
CA TRP A 65 1.52 -12.61 3.36
C TRP A 65 1.36 -11.09 3.46
N LEU A 66 0.50 -10.61 4.37
CA LEU A 66 0.33 -9.17 4.63
C LEU A 66 1.65 -8.52 5.08
N GLY A 67 2.40 -9.18 5.96
CA GLY A 67 3.71 -8.70 6.41
C GLY A 67 4.69 -8.53 5.24
N LEU A 68 4.71 -9.49 4.30
CA LEU A 68 5.54 -9.39 3.11
C LEU A 68 5.09 -8.23 2.19
N LEU A 69 3.77 -8.00 2.02
CA LEU A 69 3.29 -6.86 1.24
C LEU A 69 3.74 -5.52 1.84
N ILE A 70 3.71 -5.37 3.16
CA ILE A 70 4.19 -4.16 3.85
C ILE A 70 5.69 -3.95 3.61
N LEU A 71 6.50 -5.02 3.63
CA LEU A 71 7.93 -4.95 3.36
C LEU A 71 8.27 -4.63 1.89
N LEU A 72 7.39 -4.97 0.95
CA LEU A 72 7.62 -4.76 -0.48
C LEU A 72 7.04 -3.44 -1.01
N ASP A 73 5.97 -2.94 -0.41
CA ASP A 73 5.24 -1.78 -0.93
C ASP A 73 5.34 -0.57 0.00
N GLN A 74 4.97 -0.72 1.27
CA GLN A 74 4.86 0.39 2.20
C GLN A 74 6.22 0.84 2.77
N LEU A 75 7.01 -0.07 3.32
CA LEU A 75 8.29 0.30 3.95
C LEU A 75 9.31 0.85 2.95
N PRO A 76 9.46 0.34 1.72
CA PRO A 76 10.37 0.96 0.75
C PRO A 76 10.03 2.42 0.47
N ARG A 77 8.73 2.79 0.41
CA ARG A 77 8.28 4.17 0.20
C ARG A 77 8.58 5.09 1.39
N MET A 78 8.63 4.54 2.60
CA MET A 78 9.04 5.28 3.80
C MET A 78 10.56 5.40 3.88
N ILE A 79 11.28 4.29 3.75
CA ILE A 79 12.72 4.20 4.00
C ILE A 79 13.54 4.88 2.90
N TYR A 80 13.13 4.73 1.63
CA TYR A 80 13.87 5.24 0.48
C TYR A 80 13.12 6.35 -0.26
N ARG A 81 12.37 7.17 0.50
CA ARG A 81 11.56 8.28 -0.02
C ARG A 81 12.33 9.13 -1.03
N ASP A 82 11.64 9.55 -2.08
CA ASP A 82 12.19 10.39 -3.15
C ASP A 82 13.36 9.74 -3.94
N THR A 83 13.52 8.41 -3.86
CA THR A 83 14.49 7.65 -4.65
C THR A 83 13.81 6.54 -5.48
N PRO A 84 14.45 6.03 -6.55
CA PRO A 84 13.92 4.90 -7.32
C PRO A 84 13.67 3.66 -6.45
N ARG A 85 14.46 3.48 -5.38
CA ARG A 85 14.35 2.32 -4.47
C ARG A 85 13.00 2.24 -3.76
N ALA A 86 12.29 3.36 -3.63
CA ALA A 86 10.93 3.36 -3.09
C ALA A 86 9.96 2.47 -3.87
N PHE A 87 10.24 2.19 -5.15
CA PHE A 87 9.38 1.43 -6.07
C PHE A 87 9.97 0.07 -6.48
N GLU A 88 11.15 -0.32 -5.96
CA GLU A 88 11.84 -1.55 -6.35
C GLU A 88 11.00 -2.82 -6.08
N GLY A 89 10.18 -2.79 -5.03
CA GLY A 89 9.34 -3.91 -4.62
C GLY A 89 8.01 -4.03 -5.36
N ASP A 90 7.56 -3.00 -6.10
CA ASP A 90 6.20 -2.88 -6.64
C ASP A 90 5.77 -4.10 -7.44
N ARG A 91 6.60 -4.53 -8.39
CA ARG A 91 6.28 -5.66 -9.26
C ARG A 91 6.10 -6.96 -8.47
N ARG A 92 6.95 -7.19 -7.46
CA ARG A 92 6.85 -8.38 -6.61
C ARG A 92 5.62 -8.28 -5.71
N ALA A 93 5.39 -7.12 -5.09
CA ALA A 93 4.22 -6.87 -4.26
C ALA A 93 2.93 -7.15 -5.03
N GLN A 94 2.82 -6.67 -6.26
CA GLN A 94 1.65 -6.89 -7.13
C GLN A 94 1.38 -8.37 -7.40
N VAL A 95 2.41 -9.14 -7.76
CA VAL A 95 2.27 -10.59 -7.99
C VAL A 95 1.83 -11.30 -6.70
N VAL A 96 2.47 -10.99 -5.58
CA VAL A 96 2.17 -11.59 -4.27
C VAL A 96 0.76 -11.20 -3.81
N ALA A 97 0.33 -9.96 -4.02
CA ALA A 97 -1.01 -9.48 -3.66
C ALA A 97 -2.08 -10.23 -4.46
N MET A 98 -1.91 -10.34 -5.77
CA MET A 98 -2.86 -11.05 -6.63
C MET A 98 -2.97 -12.54 -6.28
N GLN A 99 -1.85 -13.20 -5.95
CA GLN A 99 -1.87 -14.60 -5.50
C GLN A 99 -2.64 -14.79 -4.19
N GLY A 100 -2.47 -13.89 -3.22
CA GLY A 100 -3.21 -13.94 -1.96
C GLY A 100 -4.69 -13.63 -2.13
N LEU A 101 -5.05 -12.66 -2.99
CA LEU A 101 -6.43 -12.35 -3.34
C LEU A 101 -7.13 -13.54 -4.02
N GLN A 102 -6.46 -14.24 -4.94
CA GLN A 102 -6.98 -15.47 -5.57
C GLN A 102 -7.23 -16.60 -4.56
N LYS A 103 -6.46 -16.64 -3.46
CA LYS A 103 -6.66 -17.59 -2.35
C LYS A 103 -7.73 -17.13 -1.34
N GLY A 104 -8.28 -15.92 -1.50
CA GLY A 104 -9.22 -15.33 -0.55
C GLY A 104 -8.61 -15.04 0.82
N TRP A 105 -7.29 -14.81 0.90
CA TRP A 105 -6.62 -14.54 2.18
C TRP A 105 -7.01 -13.21 2.80
N ASP A 106 -7.40 -12.22 1.99
CA ASP A 106 -7.82 -10.93 2.49
C ASP A 106 -9.11 -11.02 3.33
N TYR A 107 -10.00 -11.98 3.06
CA TYR A 107 -11.18 -12.25 3.89
C TYR A 107 -10.85 -12.77 5.30
N GLN A 108 -9.61 -13.19 5.55
CA GLN A 108 -9.13 -13.63 6.87
C GLN A 108 -8.40 -12.51 7.63
N LEU A 109 -8.32 -11.31 7.03
CA LEU A 109 -7.69 -10.14 7.62
C LEU A 109 -8.75 -9.18 8.18
N LEU A 110 -8.34 -8.31 9.11
CA LEU A 110 -9.18 -7.22 9.58
C LEU A 110 -9.45 -6.23 8.43
N PRO A 111 -10.60 -5.52 8.43
CA PRO A 111 -10.91 -4.55 7.38
C PRO A 111 -9.80 -3.52 7.11
N ILE A 112 -9.18 -2.99 8.17
CA ILE A 112 -8.08 -2.03 8.05
C ILE A 112 -6.80 -2.65 7.45
N GLN A 113 -6.58 -3.94 7.65
CA GLN A 113 -5.44 -4.66 7.06
C GLN A 113 -5.66 -4.90 5.56
N ARG A 114 -6.91 -5.13 5.13
CA ARG A 114 -7.26 -5.28 3.71
C ARG A 114 -6.95 -4.02 2.91
N VAL A 115 -7.05 -2.83 3.51
CA VAL A 115 -6.63 -1.56 2.87
C VAL A 115 -5.18 -1.65 2.38
N PHE A 116 -4.26 -2.19 3.18
CA PHE A 116 -2.85 -2.31 2.80
C PHE A 116 -2.58 -3.38 1.73
N VAL A 117 -3.48 -4.34 1.55
CA VAL A 117 -3.45 -5.23 0.38
C VAL A 117 -3.88 -4.44 -0.87
N LEU A 118 -4.96 -3.67 -0.76
CA LEU A 118 -5.52 -2.91 -1.88
C LEU A 118 -4.61 -1.75 -2.32
N LEU A 119 -3.87 -1.13 -1.39
CA LEU A 119 -2.85 -0.13 -1.70
C LEU A 119 -1.80 -0.64 -2.70
N VAL A 120 -1.45 -1.92 -2.68
CA VAL A 120 -0.52 -2.51 -3.66
C VAL A 120 -1.08 -2.43 -5.08
N LEU A 121 -2.39 -2.63 -5.25
CA LEU A 121 -3.07 -2.51 -6.54
C LEU A 121 -3.23 -1.03 -6.92
N GLU A 122 -3.53 -0.18 -5.94
CA GLU A 122 -3.64 1.28 -6.08
C GLU A 122 -2.32 1.93 -6.51
N HIS A 123 -1.18 1.36 -6.13
CA HIS A 123 0.13 1.82 -6.56
C HIS A 123 0.55 1.34 -7.95
N ALA A 124 -0.22 0.44 -8.58
CA ALA A 124 0.14 -0.13 -9.87
C ALA A 124 -0.23 0.78 -11.04
N GLU A 125 0.70 0.93 -11.99
CA GLU A 125 0.45 1.61 -13.27
C GLU A 125 -0.21 0.66 -14.28
N VAL A 126 -1.31 0.00 -13.88
CA VAL A 126 -2.07 -0.97 -14.68
C VAL A 126 -3.56 -0.70 -14.49
N LEU A 127 -4.26 -0.26 -15.54
CA LEU A 127 -5.65 0.18 -15.46
C LEU A 127 -6.60 -0.91 -14.95
N ASP A 128 -6.44 -2.17 -15.39
CA ASP A 128 -7.29 -3.26 -14.94
C ASP A 128 -7.16 -3.51 -13.43
N TRP A 129 -5.97 -3.30 -12.86
CA TRP A 129 -5.75 -3.46 -11.43
C TRP A 129 -6.28 -2.27 -10.64
N GLN A 130 -6.23 -1.06 -11.21
CA GLN A 130 -6.89 0.11 -10.64
C GLN A 130 -8.41 -0.07 -10.58
N ASN A 131 -9.01 -0.59 -11.65
CA ASN A 131 -10.44 -0.89 -11.70
C ASN A 131 -10.84 -1.93 -10.65
N LEU A 132 -10.05 -3.02 -10.55
CA LEU A 132 -10.24 -4.04 -9.50
C LEU A 132 -10.08 -3.43 -8.10
N CYS A 133 -9.08 -2.57 -7.89
CA CYS A 133 -8.84 -1.92 -6.61
C CYS A 133 -10.06 -1.10 -6.15
N VAL A 134 -10.60 -0.25 -7.03
CA VAL A 134 -11.81 0.54 -6.76
C VAL A 134 -13.02 -0.35 -6.48
N GLU A 135 -13.22 -1.42 -7.25
CA GLU A 135 -14.30 -2.39 -6.99
C GLU A 135 -14.18 -3.01 -5.60
N ARG A 136 -12.97 -3.47 -5.23
CA ARG A 136 -12.72 -4.09 -3.92
C ARG A 136 -12.88 -3.11 -2.77
N TYR A 137 -12.50 -1.84 -2.94
CA TYR A 137 -12.77 -0.80 -1.93
C TYR A 137 -14.26 -0.51 -1.76
N ARG A 138 -15.05 -0.50 -2.85
CA ARG A 138 -16.52 -0.36 -2.76
C ARG A 138 -17.14 -1.50 -1.96
N MET A 139 -16.75 -2.75 -2.26
CA MET A 139 -17.19 -3.91 -1.49
C MET A 139 -16.78 -3.80 -0.01
N LEU A 140 -15.54 -3.41 0.26
CA LEU A 140 -15.03 -3.26 1.62
C LEU A 140 -15.80 -2.18 2.40
N LEU A 141 -16.15 -1.05 1.75
CA LEU A 141 -16.97 -0.01 2.33
C LEU A 141 -18.39 -0.50 2.66
N ASP A 142 -19.02 -1.25 1.75
CA ASP A 142 -20.37 -1.80 1.95
C ASP A 142 -20.43 -2.78 3.14
N GLU A 143 -19.32 -3.45 3.45
CA GLU A 143 -19.19 -4.35 4.61
C GLU A 143 -19.02 -3.60 5.94
N GLN A 144 -18.78 -2.29 5.94
CA GLN A 144 -18.45 -1.56 7.16
C GLN A 144 -19.67 -1.12 7.97
N PRO A 145 -19.58 -1.16 9.31
CA PRO A 145 -20.56 -0.50 10.17
C PRO A 145 -20.47 1.01 10.00
N GLU A 146 -21.55 1.72 10.33
CA GLU A 146 -21.65 3.18 10.23
C GLU A 146 -20.48 3.90 10.93
N ALA A 147 -20.03 3.38 12.08
CA ALA A 147 -18.92 3.95 12.83
C ALA A 147 -17.58 4.02 12.05
N ASN A 148 -17.40 3.17 11.04
CA ASN A 148 -16.19 3.15 10.20
C ASN A 148 -16.43 3.73 8.80
N ARG A 149 -17.69 4.01 8.39
CA ARG A 149 -17.99 4.35 6.99
C ARG A 149 -17.17 5.50 6.46
N ARG A 150 -17.10 6.61 7.20
CA ARG A 150 -16.35 7.80 6.80
C ARG A 150 -14.87 7.52 6.55
N LEU A 151 -14.27 6.64 7.35
CA LEU A 151 -12.86 6.24 7.17
C LEU A 151 -12.68 5.50 5.83
N PHE A 152 -13.54 4.53 5.55
CA PHE A 152 -13.45 3.72 4.33
C PHE A 152 -13.90 4.46 3.06
N GLU A 153 -14.81 5.43 3.19
CA GLU A 153 -15.11 6.40 2.13
C GLU A 153 -13.86 7.20 1.73
N GLY A 154 -13.04 7.60 2.72
CA GLY A 154 -11.76 8.26 2.46
C GLY A 154 -10.77 7.38 1.69
N PHE A 155 -10.65 6.10 2.05
CA PHE A 155 -9.81 5.16 1.30
C PHE A 155 -10.32 4.93 -0.12
N LEU A 156 -11.64 4.78 -0.30
CA LEU A 156 -12.24 4.62 -1.62
C LEU A 156 -12.02 5.86 -2.51
N ASP A 157 -12.22 7.06 -1.97
CA ASP A 157 -12.00 8.31 -2.73
C ASP A 157 -10.55 8.40 -3.22
N TYR A 158 -9.58 8.01 -2.39
CA TYR A 158 -8.17 7.99 -2.78
C TYR A 158 -7.89 6.99 -3.91
N ALA A 159 -8.46 5.78 -3.83
CA ALA A 159 -8.35 4.78 -4.88
C ALA A 159 -8.98 5.24 -6.21
N GLU A 160 -10.12 5.93 -6.15
CA GLU A 160 -10.75 6.49 -7.35
C GLU A 160 -9.92 7.64 -7.96
N GLN A 161 -9.23 8.43 -7.13
CA GLN A 161 -8.28 9.43 -7.62
C GLN A 161 -7.10 8.78 -8.36
N HIS A 162 -6.50 7.72 -7.80
CA HIS A 162 -5.43 6.95 -8.46
C HIS A 162 -5.89 6.36 -9.79
N GLN A 163 -7.05 5.72 -9.80
CA GLN A 163 -7.62 5.11 -10.99
C GLN A 163 -7.81 6.14 -12.10
N ARG A 164 -8.31 7.34 -11.79
CA ARG A 164 -8.49 8.43 -12.77
C ARG A 164 -7.17 8.86 -13.40
N VAL A 165 -6.11 8.96 -12.60
CA VAL A 165 -4.77 9.33 -13.10
C VAL A 165 -4.23 8.25 -14.04
N ILE A 166 -4.35 6.97 -13.67
CA ILE A 166 -3.93 5.87 -14.53
C ILE A 166 -4.80 5.76 -15.79
N ALA A 167 -6.11 5.99 -15.70
CA ALA A 167 -6.99 5.99 -16.86
C ALA A 167 -6.63 7.12 -17.86
N ARG A 168 -6.16 8.28 -17.35
CA ARG A 168 -5.77 9.43 -18.17
C ARG A 168 -4.37 9.27 -18.79
N PHE A 169 -3.38 8.86 -17.99
CA PHE A 169 -1.98 8.90 -18.41
C PHE A 169 -1.33 7.52 -18.61
N GLY A 170 -2.00 6.45 -18.19
CA GLY A 170 -1.44 5.09 -18.17
C GLY A 170 -0.34 4.87 -17.12
N ARG A 171 0.02 5.92 -16.36
CA ARG A 171 1.10 5.93 -15.37
C ARG A 171 0.89 7.08 -14.37
N PHE A 172 1.69 7.13 -13.31
CA PHE A 172 1.71 8.23 -12.36
C PHE A 172 2.74 9.30 -12.76
N PRO A 173 2.32 10.50 -13.21
CA PRO A 173 3.25 11.50 -13.69
C PRO A 173 4.24 12.00 -12.63
N HIS A 174 3.84 12.02 -11.35
CA HIS A 174 4.71 12.47 -10.26
C HIS A 174 5.94 11.55 -10.07
N ARG A 175 5.86 10.30 -10.56
CA ARG A 175 6.99 9.34 -10.52
C ARG A 175 7.97 9.53 -11.67
N ASN A 176 7.65 10.35 -12.68
CA ASN A 176 8.48 10.46 -13.88
C ASN A 176 9.91 10.93 -13.57
N LEU A 177 10.08 11.91 -12.70
CA LEU A 177 11.41 12.42 -12.34
C LEU A 177 12.26 11.34 -11.65
N VAL A 178 11.70 10.68 -10.63
CA VAL A 178 12.41 9.68 -9.83
C VAL A 178 12.65 8.37 -10.61
N LEU A 179 11.82 8.06 -11.60
CA LEU A 179 11.97 6.91 -12.49
C LEU A 179 12.67 7.25 -13.82
N GLU A 180 13.25 8.45 -13.94
CA GLU A 180 13.98 8.94 -15.13
C GLU A 180 13.17 8.85 -16.45
N ARG A 181 11.86 9.08 -16.36
CA ARG A 181 10.95 9.10 -17.52
C ARG A 181 10.74 10.54 -18.00
N PRO A 182 10.70 10.79 -19.32
CA PRO A 182 10.29 12.09 -19.83
C PRO A 182 8.79 12.32 -19.57
N SER A 183 8.44 13.51 -19.09
CA SER A 183 7.04 13.96 -18.98
C SER A 183 6.57 14.61 -20.28
N THR A 184 5.31 14.38 -20.63
CA THR A 184 4.59 15.13 -21.67
C THR A 184 4.17 16.50 -21.17
N SER A 185 3.77 17.40 -22.08
CA SER A 185 3.23 18.71 -21.68
C SER A 185 1.95 18.58 -20.83
N GLU A 186 1.06 17.65 -21.18
CA GLU A 186 -0.17 17.41 -20.42
C GLU A 186 0.12 16.91 -18.99
N GLU A 187 1.11 16.02 -18.84
CA GLU A 187 1.57 15.56 -17.53
C GLU A 187 2.20 16.69 -16.70
N MET A 188 2.93 17.60 -17.35
CA MET A 188 3.51 18.77 -16.66
C MET A 188 2.44 19.73 -16.17
N ASP A 189 1.42 20.00 -16.99
CA ASP A 189 0.28 20.85 -16.61
C ASP A 189 -0.49 20.22 -15.45
N PHE A 190 -0.75 18.91 -15.52
CA PHE A 190 -1.41 18.16 -14.45
C PHE A 190 -0.64 18.24 -13.12
N LEU A 191 0.69 18.18 -13.14
CA LEU A 191 1.52 18.27 -11.92
C LEU A 191 1.43 19.64 -11.19
N LEU A 192 0.79 20.64 -11.79
CA LEU A 192 0.51 21.94 -11.17
C LEU A 192 -0.86 21.96 -10.45
N GLU A 193 -1.73 20.98 -10.71
CA GLU A 193 -3.06 20.88 -10.12
C GLU A 193 -3.02 20.28 -8.70
N PRO A 194 -3.96 20.64 -7.81
CA PRO A 194 -4.15 19.92 -6.54
C PRO A 194 -4.48 18.45 -6.76
N GLY A 195 -3.98 17.56 -5.90
CA GLY A 195 -4.22 16.11 -6.02
C GLY A 195 -3.42 15.42 -7.13
N SER A 196 -2.43 16.10 -7.72
CA SER A 196 -1.53 15.53 -8.73
C SER A 196 -0.39 14.67 -8.16
N ARG A 197 -0.30 14.62 -6.83
CA ARG A 197 0.71 13.91 -6.05
C ARG A 197 0.02 13.10 -4.97
N PHE A 198 0.48 11.87 -4.81
CA PHE A 198 0.02 10.89 -3.84
C PHE A 198 1.20 10.37 -3.03
#